data_AF-A0A1W9U5K9-F1
#
_entry.id   AF-A0A1W9U5K9-F1
#
_cell.length_a   1.000
_cell.length_b   1.000
_cell.length_c   1.000
_cell.angle_alpha   90.00
_cell.angle_beta   90.00
_cell.angle_gamma   90.00
#
_symmetry.space_group_name_H-M   'P 1'
#
loop_
_entity.id
_entity.type
_entity.pdbx_description
1 polymer ?
#
loop_
_entity_poly.entity_id
_entity_poly.type
_entity_poly.pdbx_seq_one_letter_code
_entity_poly.pdbx_strand_id
1 'polypeptide(L)' 'MALRHNPRPPGARKLAGALEGWRIRVGDYRILYQIDDDAQTVTIVRVKHRREVYRWLSSHNLP' A
#
# COMPACT_ATOMS: atom_id res chain seq x y z
N MET A 1 11.19 -2.22 7.85
CA MET A 1 10.84 -2.38 6.42
C MET A 1 10.83 -1.00 5.79
N ALA A 2 11.77 -0.67 4.91
CA ALA A 2 11.84 0.64 4.28
C ALA A 2 11.83 0.46 2.75
N LEU A 3 10.74 0.87 2.10
CA LEU A 3 10.61 0.95 0.64
C LEU A 3 11.77 1.71 -0.02
N ARG A 4 12.36 2.66 0.72
CA ARG A 4 13.53 3.45 0.31
C ARG A 4 14.77 2.62 -0.04
N HIS A 5 15.01 1.51 0.66
CA HIS A 5 16.22 0.69 0.46
C HIS A 5 15.96 -0.53 -0.43
N ASN A 6 14.74 -1.05 -0.42
CA ASN A 6 14.31 -2.09 -1.33
C ASN A 6 12.86 -1.81 -1.75
N PRO A 7 12.64 -1.28 -2.97
CA PRO A 7 11.30 -0.96 -3.45
C PRO A 7 10.49 -2.22 -3.82
N ARG A 8 11.14 -3.39 -3.90
CA ARG A 8 10.53 -4.70 -4.19
C ARG A 8 10.81 -5.70 -3.05
N PRO A 9 10.36 -5.41 -1.82
CA PRO A 9 10.65 -6.29 -0.68
C PRO A 9 9.87 -7.62 -0.78
N PRO A 10 10.30 -8.66 -0.04
CA PRO A 10 9.57 -9.92 0.03
C PRO A 10 8.09 -9.70 0.38
N GLY A 11 7.18 -10.22 -0.46
CA GLY A 11 5.73 -10.05 -0.31
C GLY A 11 5.12 -8.90 -1.12
N ALA A 12 5.94 -8.06 -1.78
CA ALA A 12 5.46 -7.21 -2.85
C ALA A 12 5.06 -8.07 -4.06
N ARG A 13 3.87 -7.83 -4.61
CA ARG A 13 3.37 -8.51 -5.81
C ARG A 13 3.06 -7.49 -6.89
N LYS A 14 3.59 -7.72 -8.09
CA LYS A 14 3.21 -6.95 -9.28
C LYS A 14 1.71 -7.17 -9.53
N LEU A 15 1.00 -6.09 -9.83
CA LEU A 15 -0.40 -6.16 -10.26
C LEU A 15 -0.44 -6.80 -11.65
N ALA A 16 -1.44 -7.66 -11.89
CA ALA A 16 -1.63 -8.30 -13.19
C ALA A 16 -2.43 -7.37 -14.11
N GLY A 17 -2.08 -7.32 -15.40
CA GLY A 17 -2.78 -6.55 -16.43
C GLY A 17 -2.03 -5.28 -16.87
N ALA A 18 -2.76 -4.35 -17.48
CA ALA A 18 -2.22 -3.10 -18.06
C ALA A 18 -1.82 -2.03 -17.03
N LEU A 19 -2.05 -2.28 -15.73
CA LEU A 19 -1.67 -1.37 -14.66
C LEU A 19 -0.25 -1.71 -14.19
N GLU A 20 0.71 -0.87 -14.58
CA GLU A 20 2.03 -0.87 -13.98
C GLU A 20 1.90 -0.48 -12.50
N GLY A 21 2.13 -1.42 -11.59
CA GLY A 21 2.00 -1.18 -10.17
C GLY A 21 2.28 -2.41 -9.31
N TRP A 22 2.56 -2.16 -8.05
CA TRP A 22 2.93 -3.13 -7.05
C TRP A 22 1.98 -3.04 -5.87
N ARG A 23 1.72 -4.18 -5.23
CA ARG A 23 0.92 -4.28 -4.01
C ARG A 23 1.74 -4.93 -2.92
N ILE A 24 1.81 -4.28 -1.76
CA ILE A 24 2.41 -4.83 -0.54
C ILE A 24 1.42 -4.83 0.61
N ARG A 25 1.55 -5.82 1.50
CA ARG A 25 0.84 -5.88 2.77
C ARG A 25 1.76 -5.38 3.89
N VAL A 26 1.31 -4.37 4.63
CA VAL A 26 1.99 -3.87 5.82
C VAL A 26 0.98 -3.92 6.97
N GLY A 27 1.09 -4.94 7.81
CA GLY A 27 0.09 -5.24 8.84
C GLY A 27 -1.31 -5.44 8.25
N ASP A 28 -2.24 -4.56 8.64
CA ASP A 28 -3.63 -4.53 8.16
C ASP A 28 -3.85 -3.64 6.93
N TYR A 29 -2.81 -3.02 6.38
CA TYR A 29 -2.93 -2.15 5.22
C TYR A 29 -2.53 -2.86 3.94
N ARG A 30 -3.22 -2.54 2.84
CA ARG A 30 -2.79 -2.83 1.49
C ARG A 30 -2.37 -1.53 0.83
N ILE A 31 -1.12 -1.47 0.40
CA ILE A 31 -0.54 -0.31 -0.27
C ILE A 31 -0.36 -0.68 -1.75
N LEU A 32 -0.92 0.12 -2.63
CA LEU A 32 -0.62 0.11 -4.06
C LEU A 32 0.37 1.24 -4.34
N TYR A 33 1.45 0.90 -5.03
CA TYR A 33 2.50 1.84 -5.36
C TYR A 33 3.10 1.54 -6.73
N GLN A 34 3.73 2.53 -7.32
CA GLN A 34 4.48 2.44 -8.58
C GLN A 34 5.95 2.67 -8.29
N ILE A 35 6.80 2.06 -9.11
CA ILE A 35 8.25 2.24 -9.07
C ILE A 35 8.62 2.78 -10.44
N ASP A 36 9.27 3.94 -10.44
CA ASP A 36 9.98 4.47 -11.59
C ASP A 36 11.48 4.24 -11.33
N ASP A 37 12.06 3.25 -12.01
CA ASP A 37 13.47 2.90 -11.82
C ASP A 37 14.41 3.98 -12.41
N ASP A 38 13.99 4.69 -13.47
CA ASP A 38 14.79 5.73 -14.13
C ASP A 38 14.85 7.00 -13.25
N ALA A 39 13.71 7.40 -12.71
CA ALA A 39 13.61 8.55 -11.80
C ALA A 39 13.91 8.18 -10.33
N GLN A 40 14.26 6.93 -10.03
CA GLN A 40 14.48 6.39 -8.68
C GLN A 40 13.36 6.75 -7.67
N THR A 41 12.12 6.78 -8.16
CA THR A 41 10.98 7.31 -7.40
C THR A 41 9.96 6.21 -7.11
N VAL A 42 9.40 6.24 -5.91
CA VAL A 42 8.30 5.34 -5.50
C VAL A 42 7.05 6.18 -5.23
N THR A 43 6.04 6.01 -6.06
CA THR A 43 4.77 6.75 -5.95
C THR A 43 3.72 5.90 -5.26
N ILE A 44 3.19 6.36 -4.13
CA ILE A 44 2.09 5.67 -3.44
C ILE A 44 0.76 6.08 -4.11
N VAL A 45 0.14 5.14 -4.81
CA VAL A 45 -1.11 5.39 -5.55
C VAL A 45 -2.33 5.29 -4.63
N ARG A 46 -2.36 4.30 -3.74
CA ARG A 46 -3.49 4.08 -2.84
C ARG A 46 -3.08 3.34 -1.59
N VAL A 47 -3.60 3.75 -0.45
CA VAL A 47 -3.49 3.04 0.82
C VAL A 47 -4.90 2.66 1.27
N LYS A 48 -5.18 1.36 1.41
CA LYS A 48 -6.47 0.85 1.88
C LYS A 48 -6.27 0.09 3.19
N HIS A 49 -6.96 0.51 4.24
CA HIS A 49 -7.04 -0.26 5.49
C HIS A 49 -7.93 -1.49 5.26
N ARG A 50 -7.52 -2.67 5.71
CA ARG A 50 -8.37 -3.89 5.65
C ARG A 50 -9.70 -3.70 6.40
N ARG A 51 -9.67 -2.84 7.43
CA ARG A 51 -10.80 -2.38 8.26
C ARG A 51 -11.30 -0.95 7.97
N GLU A 52 -11.22 -0.43 6.74
CA GLU A 52 -12.07 0.71 6.32
C GLU A 52 -13.58 0.36 6.26
N VAL A 53 -13.98 -0.64 7.06
CA VAL A 53 -15.33 -1.08 7.43
C VAL A 53 -15.62 -0.77 8.91
N TYR A 54 -14.62 -0.43 9.75
CA TYR A 54 -14.84 -0.41 11.21
C TYR A 54 -14.34 0.81 11.99
N ARG A 55 -13.65 1.79 11.39
CA ARG A 55 -13.18 2.95 12.19
C ARG A 55 -14.20 4.09 12.32
N TRP A 56 -15.28 4.11 11.53
CA TRP A 56 -16.43 4.98 11.83
C TRP A 56 -17.29 4.45 13.00
N LEU A 57 -17.35 3.12 13.17
CA LEU A 57 -18.08 2.46 14.26
C LEU A 57 -17.34 2.48 15.62
N SER A 58 -16.08 2.90 15.67
CA SER A 58 -15.32 3.02 16.94
C SER A 58 -15.26 4.45 17.49
N SER A 59 -15.80 5.44 16.78
CA SER A 59 -15.70 6.86 17.18
C SER A 59 -17.06 7.54 17.38
N HIS A 60 -18.19 6.84 17.22
CA HIS A 60 -19.46 7.23 17.83
C HIS A 60 -19.78 6.28 18.99
N ASN A 61 -18.96 6.37 20.03
CA ASN A 61 -19.35 6.13 21.41
C ASN A 61 -18.28 6.79 22.29
N LEU A 62 -18.48 8.09 22.48
CA LEU A 62 -17.99 8.91 23.59
C LEU A 62 -18.87 10.17 23.58
N PRO A 63 -19.69 10.45 24.61
CA PRO A 63 -20.33 9.57 25.59
C PRO A 63 -21.73 9.08 25.17
#